data_AF-A0A0N7KDZ9-F1
#
_entry.id   AF-A0A0N7KDZ9-F1
#
_cell.length_a   1.000
_cell.length_b   1.000
_cell.length_c   1.000
_cell.angle_alpha   90.00
_cell.angle_beta   90.00
_cell.angle_gamma   90.00
#
_symmetry.space_group_name_H-M   'P 1'
#
loop_
_entity.id
_entity.type
_entity.pdbx_description
1 polymer ?
#
loop_
_entity_poly.entity_id
_entity_poly.type
_entity_poly.pdbx_seq_one_letter_code
_entity_poly.pdbx_strand_id
1 'polypeptide(L)'
;MVGADAESSAVVDAGEGHGDLALDSSSAASTDPLLHPPPSPSSTPSSPTAIADHDAFIEEDGEDDSAPHVPSASDEAAPEFVQITVSEPKKHAEPAAGAAGVIPGSGSYFSYLITTRAADGGLFRVRRRFRDVVALADRLAAAYRGLFVPARPDKSIVEGQVMQRHEFVNQRCAALQRYLGRLAAHPTIGRSAELHDFLTEPSGIPTSAGESPRSDPALSAAMSAAAVTAPTAPAKPGRDIFGMFKDLKQTVANGLVAVRPPPVEEETDAKFVMHKAKLEYFEQHLTTASQQVEALLKAYDDLKATTGQLGMTFIKLAKFEKEQDTCNSQRKRAVDMSNFANAVINMSRSQTKLNAKIEIHLGTIYEYLETMTSVRNAFTDRANALLRVQSLSGDLFLLHTQAAKLESVSSRGMGQERLRYQKIEELKETIRKTEDAKGNARQEYELIKENNMNEIIRFNKEKRHGLVEMLKGFVRNQVSYSEHISSIWTKVAEETTGYTGKGS
;
A
#
# COMPACT_ATOMS: atom_id res chain seq x y z
N MET A 1 23.21 -45.50 81.12
CA MET A 1 22.49 -44.20 81.05
C MET A 1 21.48 -44.37 79.91
N VAL A 2 20.18 -44.45 80.16
CA VAL A 2 19.30 -43.43 80.79
C VAL A 2 19.31 -42.17 79.92
N GLY A 3 18.19 -41.68 79.40
CA GLY A 3 16.78 -42.11 79.54
C GLY A 3 15.84 -40.90 79.36
N ALA A 4 14.53 -41.14 79.41
CA ALA A 4 13.42 -40.19 79.22
C ALA A 4 13.26 -39.67 77.77
N ASP A 5 12.10 -39.79 77.10
CA ASP A 5 10.69 -39.54 77.49
C ASP A 5 10.42 -38.05 77.73
N ALA A 6 9.26 -37.46 77.43
CA ALA A 6 8.09 -37.74 76.59
C ALA A 6 7.08 -36.59 76.89
N GLU A 7 5.86 -36.71 76.38
CA GLU A 7 4.64 -35.99 76.79
C GLU A 7 4.35 -34.57 76.26
N SER A 8 3.07 -34.18 76.03
CA SER A 8 1.82 -34.94 75.74
C SER A 8 0.67 -33.95 75.44
N SER A 9 -0.47 -34.47 74.93
CA SER A 9 -1.82 -33.85 74.82
C SER A 9 -2.09 -33.02 73.55
N ALA A 10 -3.27 -33.01 72.90
CA ALA A 10 -4.56 -33.73 73.05
C ALA A 10 -5.51 -33.29 71.87
N VAL A 11 -6.59 -33.97 71.44
CA VAL A 11 -7.21 -35.31 71.72
C VAL A 11 -8.22 -35.69 70.61
N VAL A 12 -8.31 -36.98 70.26
CA VAL A 12 -9.46 -37.78 69.73
C VAL A 12 -10.27 -37.31 68.48
N ASP A 13 -10.05 -38.07 67.40
CA ASP A 13 -10.96 -38.78 66.46
C ASP A 13 -12.51 -38.69 66.50
N ALA A 14 -13.09 -39.05 65.34
CA ALA A 14 -14.41 -39.64 65.04
C ALA A 14 -15.60 -38.75 64.61
N GLY A 15 -16.23 -39.10 63.48
CA GLY A 15 -17.59 -38.63 63.14
C GLY A 15 -17.90 -38.48 61.64
N GLU A 16 -18.57 -39.48 61.07
CA GLU A 16 -19.06 -39.64 59.69
C GLU A 16 -19.76 -38.43 59.02
N GLY A 17 -19.74 -38.42 57.67
CA GLY A 17 -20.59 -37.54 56.85
C GLY A 17 -20.74 -38.04 55.40
N HIS A 18 -21.84 -38.73 55.11
CA HIS A 18 -22.25 -39.03 53.73
C HIS A 18 -22.58 -37.73 52.96
N GLY A 19 -22.19 -37.63 51.70
CA GLY A 19 -22.55 -36.53 50.80
C GLY A 19 -22.52 -36.97 49.34
N ASP A 20 -23.65 -36.79 48.65
CA ASP A 20 -23.90 -37.26 47.28
C ASP A 20 -23.00 -36.61 46.20
N LEU A 21 -22.69 -37.38 45.16
CA LEU A 21 -22.13 -36.87 43.91
C LEU A 21 -23.25 -36.43 42.96
N ALA A 22 -23.67 -35.18 43.07
CA ALA A 22 -24.59 -34.58 42.12
C ALA A 22 -23.91 -34.33 40.76
N LEU A 23 -24.33 -35.09 39.74
CA LEU A 23 -24.13 -34.73 38.34
C LEU A 23 -25.04 -33.54 38.01
N ASP A 24 -24.47 -32.43 37.53
CA ASP A 24 -25.26 -31.38 36.89
C ASP A 24 -24.92 -31.26 35.40
N SER A 25 -25.95 -31.29 34.57
CA SER A 25 -25.86 -31.28 33.11
C SER A 25 -26.25 -29.92 32.56
N SER A 26 -25.28 -29.18 32.03
CA SER A 26 -25.55 -27.97 31.23
C SER A 26 -24.67 -27.91 29.98
N SER A 27 -25.05 -28.67 28.95
CA SER A 27 -24.43 -28.57 27.63
C SER A 27 -24.95 -27.36 26.85
N ALA A 28 -24.30 -26.22 26.98
CA ALA A 28 -24.45 -25.11 26.04
C ALA A 28 -23.68 -25.41 24.75
N ALA A 29 -24.35 -26.07 23.79
CA ALA A 29 -23.75 -26.42 22.50
C ALA A 29 -23.58 -25.18 21.59
N SER A 30 -22.40 -24.59 21.63
CA SER A 30 -21.92 -23.65 20.60
C SER A 30 -21.69 -24.42 19.29
N THR A 31 -22.67 -24.39 18.38
CA THR A 31 -22.55 -25.01 17.06
C THR A 31 -21.73 -24.13 16.11
N ASP A 32 -20.66 -24.69 15.57
CA ASP A 32 -19.81 -24.06 14.55
C ASP A 32 -20.60 -23.95 13.22
N PRO A 33 -20.82 -22.73 12.67
CA PRO A 33 -21.64 -22.54 11.48
C PRO A 33 -20.99 -23.05 10.18
N LEU A 34 -19.76 -23.55 10.21
CA LEU A 34 -19.07 -24.05 9.01
C LEU A 34 -19.28 -25.55 8.72
N LEU A 35 -19.90 -26.32 9.63
CA LEU A 35 -19.99 -27.78 9.51
C LEU A 35 -21.39 -28.34 9.19
N HIS A 36 -22.46 -27.54 9.32
CA HIS A 36 -23.83 -27.98 9.01
C HIS A 36 -24.69 -26.88 8.35
N PRO A 37 -24.88 -26.89 7.02
CA PRO A 37 -25.91 -26.09 6.39
C PRO A 37 -27.31 -26.67 6.70
N PRO A 38 -28.33 -25.84 6.98
CA PRO A 38 -29.69 -26.32 7.23
C PRO A 38 -30.34 -26.87 5.93
N PRO A 39 -31.25 -27.86 6.03
CA PRO A 39 -31.89 -28.45 4.87
C PRO A 39 -32.85 -27.47 4.18
N SER A 40 -32.79 -27.41 2.85
CA SER A 40 -33.69 -26.57 2.04
C SER A 40 -35.13 -27.09 2.05
N PRO A 41 -36.15 -26.27 2.36
CA PRO A 41 -37.54 -26.66 2.18
C PRO A 41 -37.95 -26.66 0.70
N SER A 42 -38.68 -27.69 0.30
CA SER A 42 -39.18 -27.91 -1.06
C SER A 42 -40.27 -26.90 -1.46
N SER A 43 -40.25 -26.49 -2.73
CA SER A 43 -41.13 -25.48 -3.34
C SER A 43 -42.56 -25.95 -3.65
N THR A 44 -43.55 -25.05 -3.52
CA THR A 44 -44.69 -24.86 -4.46
C THR A 44 -45.40 -23.52 -4.13
N PRO A 45 -46.16 -22.88 -5.06
CA PRO A 45 -46.10 -21.42 -5.22
C PRO A 45 -47.34 -20.62 -4.79
N SER A 46 -47.13 -19.37 -4.38
CA SER A 46 -48.12 -18.29 -4.31
C SER A 46 -47.47 -16.92 -4.52
N SER A 47 -47.82 -16.23 -5.61
CA SER A 47 -47.59 -14.78 -5.84
C SER A 47 -48.90 -14.01 -5.57
N PRO A 48 -48.97 -12.65 -5.57
CA PRO A 48 -47.94 -11.60 -5.79
C PRO A 48 -47.85 -10.64 -4.55
N THR A 49 -47.35 -9.38 -4.54
CA THR A 49 -46.96 -8.37 -5.55
C THR A 49 -46.00 -7.32 -4.95
N ALA A 50 -44.98 -6.86 -5.71
CA ALA A 50 -44.12 -5.68 -5.47
C ALA A 50 -43.29 -5.66 -4.15
N ILE A 51 -42.08 -5.09 -4.07
CA ILE A 51 -41.41 -4.05 -4.88
C ILE A 51 -40.05 -4.57 -5.37
N ALA A 52 -39.65 -4.18 -6.58
CA ALA A 52 -38.36 -4.54 -7.16
C ALA A 52 -37.31 -3.46 -6.89
N ASP A 53 -36.09 -3.90 -6.53
CA ASP A 53 -34.85 -3.15 -6.70
C ASP A 53 -33.83 -4.16 -7.24
N HIS A 54 -33.40 -3.97 -8.50
CA HIS A 54 -32.72 -4.99 -9.31
C HIS A 54 -31.35 -4.50 -9.79
N ASP A 55 -30.37 -5.38 -9.72
CA ASP A 55 -29.03 -5.35 -10.35
C ASP A 55 -28.09 -4.14 -10.16
N ALA A 56 -26.92 -4.46 -9.60
CA ALA A 56 -25.68 -3.70 -9.78
C ALA A 56 -24.56 -4.59 -10.36
N PHE A 57 -24.91 -5.46 -11.31
CA PHE A 57 -23.97 -6.12 -12.22
C PHE A 57 -24.23 -5.62 -13.64
N ILE A 58 -23.87 -4.36 -13.90
CA ILE A 58 -23.99 -3.76 -15.22
C ILE A 58 -22.86 -4.29 -16.10
N GLU A 59 -23.24 -5.05 -17.13
CA GLU A 59 -22.39 -5.38 -18.27
C GLU A 59 -22.02 -4.10 -19.03
N GLU A 60 -20.75 -3.99 -19.44
CA GLU A 60 -20.20 -2.81 -20.12
C GLU A 60 -20.04 -3.14 -21.61
N ASP A 61 -21.08 -2.89 -22.43
CA ASP A 61 -21.01 -2.96 -23.90
C ASP A 61 -22.08 -2.07 -24.60
N GLY A 62 -21.65 -1.23 -25.55
CA GLY A 62 -22.46 -0.45 -26.52
C GLY A 62 -23.18 0.81 -25.96
N GLU A 63 -23.10 2.02 -26.54
CA GLU A 63 -22.99 2.42 -27.95
C GLU A 63 -22.27 3.78 -28.15
N ASP A 64 -22.17 4.20 -29.42
CA ASP A 64 -21.22 5.16 -30.00
C ASP A 64 -21.84 6.56 -30.27
N ASP A 65 -21.10 7.63 -29.96
CA ASP A 65 -21.18 8.90 -30.71
C ASP A 65 -19.90 9.76 -30.56
N SER A 66 -19.15 9.85 -31.66
CA SER A 66 -18.30 11.00 -32.06
C SER A 66 -17.26 11.54 -31.06
N ALA A 67 -16.19 10.78 -30.81
CA ALA A 67 -14.91 11.31 -30.30
C ALA A 67 -13.81 11.28 -31.39
N PRO A 68 -12.88 12.27 -31.44
CA PRO A 68 -11.88 12.34 -32.51
C PRO A 68 -10.89 11.17 -32.44
N HIS A 69 -10.46 10.75 -33.62
CA HIS A 69 -9.64 9.56 -33.91
C HIS A 69 -8.43 9.38 -32.96
N VAL A 70 -8.63 8.64 -31.87
CA VAL A 70 -7.52 8.14 -31.04
C VAL A 70 -6.77 7.10 -31.89
N PRO A 71 -5.42 7.15 -31.95
CA PRO A 71 -4.66 6.11 -32.61
C PRO A 71 -4.93 4.74 -31.98
N SER A 72 -5.18 3.75 -32.83
CA SER A 72 -5.37 2.36 -32.40
C SER A 72 -4.13 1.83 -31.67
N ALA A 73 -4.34 0.79 -30.84
CA ALA A 73 -3.35 0.22 -29.94
C ALA A 73 -1.94 0.09 -30.56
N SER A 74 -1.02 0.96 -30.13
CA SER A 74 0.41 0.74 -30.26
C SER A 74 0.88 -0.20 -29.15
N ASP A 75 1.76 -1.15 -29.50
CA ASP A 75 2.33 -2.20 -28.65
C ASP A 75 2.41 -1.89 -27.14
N GLU A 76 2.10 -2.90 -26.31
CA GLU A 76 2.74 -3.02 -24.99
C GLU A 76 4.24 -3.30 -25.21
N ALA A 77 4.97 -2.24 -25.59
CA ALA A 77 6.40 -2.27 -25.80
C ALA A 77 7.08 -2.79 -24.53
N ALA A 78 7.94 -3.78 -24.71
CA ALA A 78 8.59 -4.49 -23.61
C ALA A 78 9.26 -3.51 -22.62
N PRO A 79 9.24 -3.80 -21.31
CA PRO A 79 9.82 -2.91 -20.30
C PRO A 79 11.31 -2.71 -20.58
N GLU A 80 11.72 -1.44 -20.63
CA GLU A 80 13.11 -1.03 -20.92
C GLU A 80 14.10 -1.66 -19.95
N PHE A 81 13.71 -1.79 -18.68
CA PHE A 81 14.45 -2.49 -17.64
C PHE A 81 13.76 -3.80 -17.27
N VAL A 82 14.38 -4.93 -17.64
CA VAL A 82 13.87 -6.29 -17.41
C VAL A 82 14.03 -6.71 -15.95
N GLN A 83 15.11 -6.26 -15.29
CA GLN A 83 15.38 -6.63 -13.91
C GLN A 83 16.16 -5.54 -13.18
N ILE A 84 15.69 -5.16 -11.99
CA ILE A 84 16.40 -4.26 -11.06
C ILE A 84 16.62 -5.01 -9.76
N THR A 85 17.85 -5.04 -9.25
CA THR A 85 18.17 -5.58 -7.93
C THR A 85 18.88 -4.55 -7.06
N VAL A 86 18.55 -4.50 -5.77
CA VAL A 86 19.14 -3.55 -4.80
C VAL A 86 19.82 -4.33 -3.69
N SER A 87 21.14 -4.16 -3.57
CA SER A 87 22.01 -5.03 -2.77
C SER A 87 23.21 -4.27 -2.17
N GLU A 88 24.14 -5.01 -1.57
CA GLU A 88 25.42 -4.52 -1.03
C GLU A 88 25.30 -3.19 -0.22
N PRO A 89 24.47 -3.14 0.83
CA PRO A 89 24.33 -1.95 1.65
C PRO A 89 25.67 -1.60 2.33
N LYS A 90 26.20 -0.42 2.03
CA LYS A 90 27.50 0.05 2.54
C LYS A 90 27.32 1.34 3.32
N LYS A 91 27.90 1.40 4.51
CA LYS A 91 27.98 2.61 5.31
C LYS A 91 29.16 3.47 4.83
N HIS A 92 28.90 4.75 4.61
CA HIS A 92 29.90 5.76 4.27
C HIS A 92 29.93 6.83 5.37
N ALA A 93 31.10 7.40 5.64
CA ALA A 93 31.20 8.65 6.37
C ALA A 93 30.73 9.80 5.46
N GLU A 94 30.01 10.75 6.03
CA GLU A 94 29.68 12.00 5.34
C GLU A 94 30.90 12.94 5.44
N PRO A 95 31.47 13.42 4.32
CA PRO A 95 32.55 14.39 4.38
C PRO A 95 32.04 15.66 5.05
N ALA A 96 32.81 16.21 5.99
CA ALA A 96 32.42 17.35 6.81
C ALA A 96 32.42 18.67 6.01
N ALA A 97 31.40 18.85 5.15
CA ALA A 97 31.03 20.16 4.64
C ALA A 97 30.60 21.04 5.83
N GLY A 98 31.30 22.15 6.04
CA GLY A 98 31.31 22.87 7.32
C GLY A 98 29.96 23.43 7.74
N ALA A 99 29.30 22.76 8.71
CA ALA A 99 28.27 23.26 9.63
C ALA A 99 27.73 22.15 10.55
N ALA A 100 27.74 20.89 10.10
CA ALA A 100 27.05 19.76 10.74
C ALA A 100 27.73 19.18 12.01
N GLY A 101 28.45 20.01 12.78
CA GLY A 101 29.29 19.56 13.91
C GLY A 101 28.59 19.41 15.28
N VAL A 102 27.29 19.69 15.39
CA VAL A 102 26.61 19.91 16.69
C VAL A 102 25.77 18.72 17.17
N ILE A 103 25.57 17.67 16.36
CA ILE A 103 24.75 16.50 16.74
C ILE A 103 25.57 15.20 16.64
N PRO A 104 25.91 14.54 17.77
CA PRO A 104 26.59 13.25 17.79
C PRO A 104 25.83 12.18 16.99
N GLY A 105 26.50 11.58 16.00
CA GLY A 105 25.95 10.50 15.16
C GLY A 105 25.55 10.91 13.73
N SER A 106 25.55 12.20 13.40
CA SER A 106 24.99 12.69 12.13
C SER A 106 25.86 12.48 10.87
N GLY A 107 27.15 12.18 11.02
CA GLY A 107 28.13 12.15 9.92
C GLY A 107 28.23 10.82 9.15
N SER A 108 27.14 10.10 8.90
CA SER A 108 27.21 8.86 8.09
C SER A 108 25.91 8.48 7.40
N TYR A 109 26.02 7.92 6.19
CA TYR A 109 24.88 7.49 5.37
C TYR A 109 25.09 6.07 4.83
N PHE A 110 23.98 5.41 4.47
CA PHE A 110 24.02 4.16 3.71
C PHE A 110 23.82 4.44 2.22
N SER A 111 24.58 3.75 1.39
CA SER A 111 24.32 3.63 -0.05
C SER A 111 24.12 2.16 -0.42
N TYR A 112 23.42 1.95 -1.52
CA TYR A 112 22.99 0.66 -2.02
C TYR A 112 23.54 0.50 -3.44
N LEU A 113 23.96 -0.71 -3.79
CA LEU A 113 24.26 -1.06 -5.17
C LEU A 113 22.94 -1.39 -5.87
N ILE A 114 22.63 -0.64 -6.93
CA ILE A 114 21.55 -0.94 -7.85
C ILE A 114 22.20 -1.61 -9.06
N THR A 115 21.74 -2.82 -9.39
CA THR A 115 22.12 -3.53 -10.61
C THR A 115 20.90 -3.64 -11.51
N THR A 116 20.99 -3.05 -12.70
CA THR A 116 19.90 -2.93 -13.67
C THR A 116 20.26 -3.71 -14.93
N ARG A 117 19.37 -4.59 -15.38
CA ARG A 117 19.44 -5.25 -16.69
C ARG A 117 18.42 -4.62 -17.62
N ALA A 118 18.90 -4.02 -18.70
CA ALA A 118 18.07 -3.49 -19.78
C ALA A 118 17.63 -4.59 -20.77
N ALA A 119 16.60 -4.30 -21.56
CA ALA A 119 16.01 -5.24 -22.53
C ALA A 119 16.97 -5.63 -23.67
N ASP A 120 17.93 -4.78 -24.01
CA ASP A 120 19.01 -5.03 -24.97
C ASP A 120 20.13 -5.95 -24.43
N GLY A 121 20.04 -6.35 -23.15
CA GLY A 121 21.07 -7.12 -22.45
C GLY A 121 22.12 -6.26 -21.73
N GLY A 122 22.03 -4.93 -21.80
CA GLY A 122 22.88 -4.00 -21.07
C GLY A 122 22.82 -4.22 -19.56
N LEU A 123 23.97 -4.17 -18.90
CA LEU A 123 24.11 -4.37 -17.46
C LEU A 123 24.75 -3.16 -16.80
N PHE A 124 23.94 -2.40 -16.08
CA PHE A 124 24.37 -1.20 -15.36
C PHE A 124 24.50 -1.50 -13.86
N ARG A 125 25.53 -0.94 -13.23
CA ARG A 125 25.79 -1.05 -11.78
C ARG A 125 26.07 0.34 -11.25
N VAL A 126 25.12 0.92 -10.51
CA VAL A 126 25.25 2.28 -9.94
C VAL A 126 25.06 2.24 -8.43
N ARG A 127 25.76 3.11 -7.70
CA ARG A 127 25.59 3.25 -6.25
C ARG A 127 24.76 4.49 -5.93
N ARG A 128 23.71 4.34 -5.13
CA ARG A 128 22.80 5.45 -4.75
C ARG A 128 22.55 5.42 -3.24
N ARG A 129 22.47 6.58 -2.60
CA ARG A 129 21.98 6.72 -1.21
C ARG A 129 20.49 7.06 -1.21
N PHE A 130 19.84 6.86 -0.07
CA PHE A 130 18.39 7.11 0.07
C PHE A 130 17.99 8.57 -0.29
N ARG A 131 18.86 9.56 -0.04
CA ARG A 131 18.63 10.96 -0.45
C ARG A 131 18.52 11.14 -1.97
N ASP A 132 19.22 10.32 -2.75
CA ASP A 132 19.19 10.40 -4.21
C ASP A 132 17.86 9.82 -4.74
N VAL A 133 17.34 8.77 -4.08
CA VAL A 133 16.00 8.20 -4.32
C VAL A 133 14.90 9.20 -3.96
N VAL A 134 15.05 9.94 -2.85
CA VAL A 134 14.15 11.04 -2.48
C VAL A 134 14.11 12.09 -3.59
N ALA A 135 15.28 12.55 -4.06
CA ALA A 135 15.37 13.53 -5.14
C ALA A 135 14.83 13.03 -6.48
N LEU A 136 14.97 11.74 -6.81
CA LEU A 136 14.29 11.12 -7.96
C LEU A 136 12.77 11.21 -7.80
N ALA A 137 12.24 10.74 -6.67
CA ALA A 137 10.81 10.73 -6.40
C ALA A 137 10.19 12.14 -6.45
N ASP A 138 10.88 13.15 -5.91
CA ASP A 138 10.42 14.54 -5.96
C ASP A 138 10.40 15.09 -7.40
N ARG A 139 11.40 14.75 -8.24
CA ARG A 139 11.39 15.12 -9.68
C ARG A 139 10.27 14.41 -10.44
N LEU A 140 10.10 13.10 -10.24
CA LEU A 140 9.05 12.32 -10.90
C LEU A 140 7.65 12.82 -10.52
N ALA A 141 7.41 13.11 -9.23
CA ALA A 141 6.14 13.69 -8.79
C ALA A 141 5.88 15.08 -9.39
N ALA A 142 6.91 15.90 -9.61
CA ALA A 142 6.77 17.22 -10.23
C ALA A 142 6.58 17.16 -11.76
N ALA A 143 7.23 16.21 -12.45
CA ALA A 143 7.17 16.08 -13.91
C ALA A 143 5.92 15.33 -14.40
N TYR A 144 5.47 14.31 -13.65
CA TYR A 144 4.40 13.39 -14.06
C TYR A 144 3.11 13.59 -13.24
N ARG A 145 2.74 14.85 -13.01
CA ARG A 145 1.55 15.22 -12.21
C ARG A 145 0.28 14.57 -12.76
N GLY A 146 -0.52 14.02 -11.86
CA GLY A 146 -1.76 13.33 -12.20
C GLY A 146 -1.63 11.89 -12.72
N LEU A 147 -0.41 11.33 -12.88
CA LEU A 147 -0.22 9.89 -13.05
C LEU A 147 -0.10 9.20 -11.68
N PHE A 148 -0.32 7.89 -11.60
CA PHE A 148 -0.19 7.11 -10.36
C PHE A 148 1.28 6.75 -10.14
N VAL A 149 2.12 7.78 -10.02
CA VAL A 149 3.55 7.68 -9.71
C VAL A 149 3.72 6.84 -8.44
N PRO A 150 4.40 5.67 -8.49
CA PRO A 150 4.64 4.84 -7.32
C PRO A 150 5.16 5.65 -6.14
N ALA A 151 4.58 5.44 -4.95
CA ALA A 151 5.04 6.12 -3.74
C ALA A 151 6.42 5.59 -3.31
N ARG A 152 7.34 6.48 -2.96
CA ARG A 152 8.63 6.08 -2.38
C ARG A 152 8.44 5.44 -0.99
N PRO A 153 9.31 4.51 -0.57
CA PRO A 153 9.31 4.01 0.80
C PRO A 153 9.56 5.14 1.80
N ASP A 154 8.97 5.03 2.99
CA ASP A 154 9.08 6.07 4.00
C ASP A 154 10.50 6.27 4.52
N LYS A 155 10.80 7.52 4.87
CA LYS A 155 12.02 7.90 5.59
C LYS A 155 11.87 7.53 7.07
N SER A 156 11.65 6.25 7.37
CA SER A 156 11.58 5.78 8.75
C SER A 156 12.96 5.94 9.41
N ILE A 157 13.04 6.93 10.29
CA ILE A 157 14.16 7.15 11.23
C ILE A 157 13.92 6.31 12.49
N VAL A 158 12.64 6.13 12.86
CA VAL A 158 12.20 5.43 14.07
C VAL A 158 12.44 3.92 13.97
N GLU A 159 12.08 3.25 12.87
CA GLU A 159 12.42 1.83 12.67
C GLU A 159 13.93 1.60 12.72
N GLY A 160 14.73 2.53 12.22
CA GLY A 160 16.20 2.46 12.27
C GLY A 160 16.80 2.64 13.66
N GLN A 161 16.00 3.07 14.64
CA GLN A 161 16.36 3.13 16.06
C GLN A 161 15.79 1.96 16.87
N VAL A 162 14.65 1.39 16.44
CA VAL A 162 13.93 0.32 17.16
C VAL A 162 14.35 -1.08 16.69
N MET A 163 14.65 -1.27 15.41
CA MET A 163 15.06 -2.56 14.83
C MET A 163 16.58 -2.79 14.91
N GLN A 164 17.03 -4.03 14.76
CA GLN A 164 18.44 -4.30 14.57
C GLN A 164 18.92 -3.64 13.27
N ARG A 165 20.08 -2.98 13.31
CA ARG A 165 20.60 -2.20 12.15
C ARG A 165 20.69 -3.03 10.86
N HIS A 166 20.91 -4.34 10.96
CA HIS A 166 20.99 -5.23 9.81
C HIS A 166 19.61 -5.51 9.20
N GLU A 167 18.59 -5.75 10.02
CA GLU A 167 17.20 -5.99 9.58
C GLU A 167 16.63 -4.78 8.86
N PHE A 168 16.74 -3.59 9.48
CA PHE A 168 16.31 -2.32 8.91
C PHE A 168 16.96 -2.03 7.55
N VAL A 169 18.24 -2.33 7.41
CA VAL A 169 18.99 -2.14 6.16
C VAL A 169 18.52 -3.12 5.08
N ASN A 170 18.26 -4.39 5.43
CA ASN A 170 17.75 -5.39 4.48
C ASN A 170 16.32 -5.09 4.04
N GLN A 171 15.45 -4.71 4.98
CA GLN A 171 14.07 -4.25 4.70
C GLN A 171 14.08 -3.05 3.75
N ARG A 172 14.97 -2.08 3.98
CA ARG A 172 15.13 -0.93 3.08
C ARG A 172 15.67 -1.32 1.70
N CYS A 173 16.56 -2.31 1.57
CA CYS A 173 16.98 -2.83 0.27
C CYS A 173 15.77 -3.41 -0.50
N ALA A 174 14.95 -4.24 0.15
CA ALA A 174 13.76 -4.84 -0.45
C ALA A 174 12.72 -3.78 -0.86
N ALA A 175 12.46 -2.78 0.01
CA ALA A 175 11.54 -1.69 -0.28
C ALA A 175 12.03 -0.80 -1.45
N LEU A 176 13.34 -0.52 -1.53
CA LEU A 176 13.93 0.20 -2.66
C LEU A 176 13.87 -0.62 -3.96
N GLN A 177 14.09 -1.93 -3.91
CA GLN A 177 13.96 -2.79 -5.09
C GLN A 177 12.52 -2.83 -5.60
N ARG A 178 11.53 -3.00 -4.72
CA ARG A 178 10.10 -2.95 -5.09
C ARG A 178 9.72 -1.59 -5.66
N TYR A 179 10.20 -0.50 -5.06
CA TYR A 179 9.96 0.85 -5.53
C TYR A 179 10.48 1.08 -6.95
N LEU A 180 11.76 0.81 -7.20
CA LEU A 180 12.38 0.99 -8.51
C LEU A 180 11.78 0.05 -9.56
N GLY A 181 11.44 -1.19 -9.19
CA GLY A 181 10.73 -2.13 -10.06
C GLY A 181 9.35 -1.61 -10.48
N ARG A 182 8.57 -1.02 -9.55
CA ARG A 182 7.29 -0.38 -9.89
C ARG A 182 7.44 0.87 -10.77
N LEU A 183 8.49 1.67 -10.59
CA LEU A 183 8.79 2.78 -11.50
C LEU A 183 9.07 2.26 -12.92
N ALA A 184 9.87 1.21 -13.05
CA ALA A 184 10.24 0.61 -14.34
C ALA A 184 9.06 -0.08 -15.05
N ALA A 185 8.14 -0.69 -14.29
CA ALA A 185 6.93 -1.33 -14.83
C ALA A 185 5.85 -0.33 -15.30
N HIS A 186 5.87 0.90 -14.78
CA HIS A 186 4.88 1.93 -15.15
C HIS A 186 5.12 2.42 -16.59
N PRO A 187 4.14 2.37 -17.53
CA PRO A 187 4.39 2.64 -18.95
C PRO A 187 5.07 3.97 -19.30
N THR A 188 4.66 5.08 -18.65
CA THR A 188 5.29 6.39 -18.89
C THR A 188 6.62 6.54 -18.15
N ILE A 189 6.62 6.33 -16.83
CA ILE A 189 7.77 6.57 -15.94
C ILE A 189 8.93 5.60 -16.23
N GLY A 190 8.62 4.36 -16.63
CA GLY A 190 9.61 3.34 -16.96
C GLY A 190 10.54 3.73 -18.12
N ARG A 191 10.06 4.62 -19.00
CA ARG A 191 10.79 5.19 -20.15
C ARG A 191 11.21 6.66 -19.94
N SER A 192 11.18 7.13 -18.70
CA SER A 192 11.55 8.51 -18.37
C SER A 192 13.07 8.68 -18.30
N ALA A 193 13.56 9.80 -18.83
CA ALA A 193 14.98 10.15 -18.72
C ALA A 193 15.41 10.24 -17.25
N GLU A 194 14.55 10.74 -16.36
CA GLU A 194 14.87 10.83 -14.93
C GLU A 194 15.11 9.47 -14.26
N LEU A 195 14.37 8.43 -14.67
CA LEU A 195 14.58 7.06 -14.19
C LEU A 195 15.78 6.41 -14.87
N HIS A 196 15.91 6.55 -16.19
CA HIS A 196 17.03 6.00 -16.96
C HIS A 196 18.36 6.49 -16.39
N ASP A 197 18.56 7.82 -16.30
CA ASP A 197 19.77 8.43 -15.73
C ASP A 197 19.98 7.97 -14.28
N PHE A 198 18.90 7.82 -13.50
CA PHE A 198 19.02 7.32 -12.14
C PHE A 198 19.50 5.86 -12.06
N LEU A 199 19.24 5.02 -13.05
CA LEU A 199 19.61 3.61 -13.09
C LEU A 199 20.95 3.34 -13.82
N THR A 200 21.37 4.22 -14.72
CA THR A 200 22.54 4.00 -15.60
C THR A 200 23.74 4.90 -15.29
N GLU A 201 23.53 6.19 -15.02
CA GLU A 201 24.64 7.14 -14.86
C GLU A 201 25.39 6.98 -13.53
N PRO A 202 26.74 6.97 -13.51
CA PRO A 202 27.50 6.93 -12.26
C PRO A 202 27.15 8.08 -11.32
N SER A 203 27.05 7.79 -10.01
CA SER A 203 27.08 8.87 -9.01
C SER A 203 28.52 9.17 -8.61
N GLY A 204 28.73 10.27 -7.87
CA GLY A 204 29.97 10.49 -7.13
C GLY A 204 30.25 9.46 -6.01
N ILE A 205 29.51 8.36 -5.92
CA ILE A 205 29.73 7.25 -4.96
C ILE A 205 30.32 6.05 -5.73
N PRO A 206 31.62 5.74 -5.56
CA PRO A 206 32.29 4.63 -6.28
C PRO A 206 31.59 3.28 -6.10
N THR A 207 31.49 2.50 -7.18
CA THR A 207 30.82 1.19 -7.16
C THR A 207 31.69 0.14 -6.47
N SER A 208 33.01 0.23 -6.67
CA SER A 208 34.03 -0.67 -6.14
C SER A 208 35.05 0.06 -5.25
N ALA A 209 35.87 -0.69 -4.50
CA ALA A 209 36.97 -0.12 -3.73
C ALA A 209 38.22 0.00 -4.62
N GLY A 210 38.50 1.22 -5.11
CA GLY A 210 39.63 1.51 -6.00
C GLY A 210 39.27 2.46 -7.15
N GLU A 211 37.99 2.58 -7.48
CA GLU A 211 37.51 3.65 -8.37
C GLU A 211 37.67 5.01 -7.69
N SER A 212 38.47 5.89 -8.30
CA SER A 212 38.54 7.29 -7.89
C SER A 212 37.18 7.96 -8.10
N PRO A 213 36.66 8.77 -7.15
CA PRO A 213 35.45 9.54 -7.37
C PRO A 213 35.63 10.43 -8.60
N ARG A 214 34.86 10.19 -9.66
CA ARG A 214 34.74 11.14 -10.78
C ARG A 214 33.92 12.33 -10.30
N SER A 215 34.59 13.25 -9.63
CA SER A 215 34.06 14.53 -9.23
C SER A 215 34.03 15.46 -10.44
N ASP A 216 33.01 15.35 -11.28
CA ASP A 216 32.72 16.36 -12.28
C ASP A 216 32.27 17.64 -11.56
N PRO A 217 33.07 18.73 -11.61
CA PRO A 217 32.79 19.92 -10.81
C PRO A 217 31.48 20.61 -11.23
N ALA A 218 31.00 20.38 -12.46
CA ALA A 218 29.73 20.90 -12.95
C ALA A 218 28.51 20.33 -12.18
N LEU A 219 28.46 19.01 -11.96
CA LEU A 219 27.36 18.34 -11.26
C LEU A 219 27.39 18.63 -9.75
N SER A 220 28.58 18.66 -9.15
CA SER A 220 28.74 19.05 -7.74
C SER A 220 28.35 20.52 -7.51
N ALA A 221 28.73 21.43 -8.41
CA ALA A 221 28.38 22.84 -8.30
C ALA A 221 26.87 23.06 -8.51
N ALA A 222 26.24 22.41 -9.51
CA ALA A 222 24.80 22.51 -9.73
C ALA A 222 23.98 22.04 -8.51
N MET A 223 24.38 20.96 -7.86
CA MET A 223 23.68 20.45 -6.66
C MET A 223 24.02 21.22 -5.36
N SER A 224 25.13 21.96 -5.30
CA SER A 224 25.50 22.79 -4.13
C SER A 224 25.05 24.25 -4.26
N ALA A 225 24.98 24.81 -5.47
CA ALA A 225 24.50 26.18 -5.72
C ALA A 225 22.98 26.33 -5.55
N ALA A 226 22.22 25.23 -5.63
CA ALA A 226 20.80 25.19 -5.33
C ALA A 226 20.44 25.30 -3.83
N ALA A 227 21.39 25.72 -2.96
CA ALA A 227 21.27 25.64 -1.51
C ALA A 227 21.61 26.93 -0.73
N VAL A 228 21.46 28.13 -1.32
CA VAL A 228 21.23 29.38 -0.53
C VAL A 228 20.16 30.28 -1.19
N THR A 229 18.97 29.73 -1.39
CA THR A 229 17.74 30.48 -1.10
C THR A 229 16.89 29.55 -0.26
N ALA A 230 16.55 29.97 0.97
CA ALA A 230 15.58 29.23 1.75
C ALA A 230 14.28 29.20 0.96
N PRO A 231 13.68 28.03 0.69
CA PRO A 231 12.26 27.99 0.39
C PRO A 231 11.58 28.58 1.62
N THR A 232 10.89 29.72 1.44
CA THR A 232 9.77 30.02 2.32
C THR A 232 8.95 28.75 2.39
N ALA A 233 8.79 28.20 3.61
CA ALA A 233 8.08 26.95 3.77
C ALA A 233 6.73 27.05 3.06
N PRO A 234 6.30 26.03 2.28
CA PRO A 234 4.92 25.99 1.84
C PRO A 234 4.07 25.97 3.12
N ALA A 235 3.52 27.14 3.46
CA ALA A 235 2.62 27.28 4.58
C ALA A 235 1.50 26.27 4.36
N LYS A 236 1.27 25.37 5.33
CA LYS A 236 0.23 24.32 5.24
C LYS A 236 -1.06 24.97 4.73
N PRO A 237 -1.50 24.74 3.47
CA PRO A 237 -2.61 25.47 2.89
C PRO A 237 -3.92 24.77 3.28
N GLY A 238 -4.13 24.64 4.59
CA GLY A 238 -5.18 23.81 5.19
C GLY A 238 -5.93 24.52 6.32
N ARG A 239 -5.72 25.83 6.50
CA ARG A 239 -6.47 26.65 7.45
C ARG A 239 -6.60 28.08 6.92
N ASP A 240 -7.84 28.53 6.79
CA ASP A 240 -8.30 29.90 6.49
C ASP A 240 -8.41 30.43 5.04
N ILE A 241 -8.31 29.57 4.01
CA ILE A 241 -8.64 29.97 2.62
C ILE A 241 -10.17 30.09 2.42
N PHE A 242 -10.95 29.25 3.09
CA PHE A 242 -12.41 29.43 3.21
C PHE A 242 -12.79 30.76 3.90
N GLY A 243 -11.91 31.32 4.74
CA GLY A 243 -12.04 32.66 5.30
C GLY A 243 -12.08 33.71 4.19
N MET A 244 -11.03 33.77 3.35
CA MET A 244 -10.95 34.73 2.24
C MET A 244 -12.13 34.68 1.27
N PHE A 245 -12.62 33.49 0.91
CA PHE A 245 -13.79 33.36 0.01
C PHE A 245 -15.10 33.79 0.68
N LYS A 246 -15.21 33.62 2.00
CA LYS A 246 -16.33 34.13 2.80
C LYS A 246 -16.24 35.64 3.00
N ASP A 247 -15.05 36.18 3.22
CA ASP A 247 -14.77 37.60 3.39
C ASP A 247 -14.99 38.38 2.09
N LEU A 248 -14.73 37.77 0.92
CA LEU A 248 -15.13 38.33 -0.37
C LEU A 248 -16.65 38.42 -0.50
N LYS A 249 -17.39 37.35 -0.14
CA LYS A 249 -18.88 37.38 -0.09
C LYS A 249 -19.39 38.43 0.91
N GLN A 250 -18.75 38.58 2.07
CA GLN A 250 -19.08 39.56 3.10
C GLN A 250 -18.78 41.00 2.66
N THR A 251 -17.70 41.21 1.89
CA THR A 251 -17.31 42.52 1.35
C THR A 251 -18.24 42.97 0.22
N VAL A 252 -18.64 42.05 -0.66
CA VAL A 252 -19.64 42.31 -1.71
C VAL A 252 -21.02 42.64 -1.11
N ALA A 253 -21.37 42.07 0.06
CA ALA A 253 -22.62 42.39 0.76
C ALA A 253 -22.65 43.81 1.38
N ASN A 254 -21.50 44.44 1.64
CA ASN A 254 -21.41 45.61 2.52
C ASN A 254 -21.14 46.97 1.82
N GLY A 255 -21.04 47.06 0.47
CA GLY A 255 -20.92 48.39 -0.15
C GLY A 255 -20.74 48.49 -1.67
N LEU A 256 -21.82 48.92 -2.34
CA LEU A 256 -21.93 49.48 -3.70
C LEU A 256 -21.40 48.66 -4.91
N VAL A 257 -22.22 48.70 -5.97
CA VAL A 257 -22.09 48.01 -7.26
C VAL A 257 -22.38 46.50 -7.16
N ALA A 258 -23.47 46.09 -7.81
CA ALA A 258 -23.83 44.69 -8.01
C ALA A 258 -22.90 44.04 -9.06
N VAL A 259 -21.65 43.79 -8.67
CA VAL A 259 -20.72 43.01 -9.50
C VAL A 259 -21.17 41.55 -9.43
N ARG A 260 -21.50 40.97 -10.59
CA ARG A 260 -21.85 39.56 -10.74
C ARG A 260 -20.73 38.70 -10.12
N PRO A 261 -21.02 37.77 -9.20
CA PRO A 261 -19.97 36.92 -8.63
C PRO A 261 -19.28 36.14 -9.77
N PRO A 262 -17.95 35.97 -9.71
CA PRO A 262 -17.22 35.30 -10.77
C PRO A 262 -17.74 33.86 -10.94
N PRO A 263 -17.81 33.34 -12.18
CA PRO A 263 -18.08 31.93 -12.39
C PRO A 263 -16.97 31.13 -11.71
N VAL A 264 -17.32 30.41 -10.65
CA VAL A 264 -16.41 29.47 -10.00
C VAL A 264 -16.23 28.29 -10.95
N GLU A 265 -15.00 28.05 -11.41
CA GLU A 265 -14.67 26.82 -12.11
C GLU A 265 -14.75 25.69 -11.07
N GLU A 266 -15.86 24.94 -11.08
CA GLU A 266 -16.11 23.80 -10.20
C GLU A 266 -15.67 22.48 -10.88
N GLU A 267 -15.36 21.47 -10.07
CA GLU A 267 -15.05 20.11 -10.54
C GLU A 267 -16.34 19.46 -11.07
N THR A 268 -16.64 19.72 -12.34
CA THR A 268 -17.87 19.33 -13.05
C THR A 268 -17.74 17.98 -13.77
N ASP A 269 -16.57 17.34 -13.69
CA ASP A 269 -16.30 16.03 -14.27
C ASP A 269 -16.95 14.91 -13.44
N ALA A 270 -18.24 14.68 -13.68
CA ALA A 270 -19.02 13.63 -13.05
C ALA A 270 -18.40 12.23 -13.22
N LYS A 271 -17.71 11.98 -14.34
CA LYS A 271 -17.01 10.71 -14.61
C LYS A 271 -15.83 10.54 -13.65
N PHE A 272 -15.00 11.57 -13.48
CA PHE A 272 -13.93 11.57 -12.48
C PHE A 272 -14.46 11.39 -11.06
N VAL A 273 -15.50 12.13 -10.66
CA VAL A 273 -16.09 12.02 -9.31
C VAL A 273 -16.59 10.59 -9.04
N MET A 274 -17.28 9.97 -10.01
CA MET A 274 -17.71 8.57 -9.91
C MET A 274 -16.51 7.61 -9.76
N HIS A 275 -15.48 7.73 -10.60
CA HIS A 275 -14.32 6.84 -10.53
C HIS A 275 -13.51 7.03 -9.25
N LYS A 276 -13.37 8.27 -8.77
CA LYS A 276 -12.75 8.59 -7.48
C LYS A 276 -13.47 7.88 -6.33
N ALA A 277 -14.79 8.02 -6.24
CA ALA A 277 -15.59 7.35 -5.20
C ALA A 277 -15.48 5.81 -5.28
N LYS A 278 -15.47 5.23 -6.49
CA LYS A 278 -15.24 3.79 -6.70
C LYS A 278 -13.85 3.34 -6.22
N LEU A 279 -12.82 4.18 -6.35
CA LEU A 279 -11.45 3.89 -5.91
C LEU A 279 -11.25 4.08 -4.40
N GLU A 280 -11.88 5.09 -3.80
CA GLU A 280 -11.93 5.28 -2.34
C GLU A 280 -12.65 4.10 -1.65
N TYR A 281 -13.77 3.64 -2.21
CA TYR A 281 -14.48 2.43 -1.75
C TYR A 281 -13.62 1.16 -1.91
N PHE A 282 -12.83 1.07 -2.98
CA PHE A 282 -11.89 -0.03 -3.18
C PHE A 282 -10.73 -0.03 -2.17
N GLU A 283 -10.19 1.14 -1.79
CA GLU A 283 -9.17 1.26 -0.73
C GLU A 283 -9.69 0.79 0.63
N GLN A 284 -10.95 1.11 0.96
CA GLN A 284 -11.61 0.61 2.18
C GLN A 284 -11.68 -0.93 2.17
N HIS A 285 -12.12 -1.52 1.05
CA HIS A 285 -12.20 -2.98 0.91
C HIS A 285 -10.84 -3.66 0.91
N LEU A 286 -9.80 -3.07 0.31
CA LEU A 286 -8.43 -3.59 0.41
C LEU A 286 -7.94 -3.60 1.86
N THR A 287 -8.26 -2.56 2.64
CA THR A 287 -7.90 -2.47 4.06
C THR A 287 -8.61 -3.52 4.91
N THR A 288 -9.90 -3.78 4.66
CA THR A 288 -10.61 -4.88 5.33
C THR A 288 -10.08 -6.24 4.86
N ALA A 289 -9.81 -6.41 3.57
CA ALA A 289 -9.30 -7.66 3.02
C ALA A 289 -7.91 -8.00 3.60
N SER A 290 -6.98 -7.05 3.72
CA SER A 290 -5.65 -7.31 4.30
C SER A 290 -5.73 -7.79 5.75
N GLN A 291 -6.64 -7.24 6.56
CA GLN A 291 -6.90 -7.72 7.93
C GLN A 291 -7.40 -9.17 7.94
N GLN A 292 -8.24 -9.56 6.98
CA GLN A 292 -8.70 -10.95 6.84
C GLN A 292 -7.58 -11.89 6.34
N VAL A 293 -6.66 -11.40 5.49
CA VAL A 293 -5.47 -12.15 5.07
C VAL A 293 -4.58 -12.45 6.29
N GLU A 294 -4.36 -11.49 7.18
CA GLU A 294 -3.57 -11.68 8.41
C GLU A 294 -4.21 -12.69 9.35
N ALA A 295 -5.53 -12.59 9.55
CA ALA A 295 -6.30 -13.55 10.34
C ALA A 295 -6.23 -14.97 9.75
N LEU A 296 -6.34 -15.11 8.42
CA LEU A 296 -6.24 -16.38 7.71
C LEU A 296 -4.84 -17.01 7.83
N LEU A 297 -3.78 -16.23 7.57
CA LEU A 297 -2.39 -16.69 7.69
C LEU A 297 -2.08 -17.11 9.13
N LYS A 298 -2.54 -16.35 10.12
CA LYS A 298 -2.44 -16.71 11.54
C LYS A 298 -3.13 -18.04 11.84
N ALA A 299 -4.39 -18.21 11.43
CA ALA A 299 -5.14 -19.44 11.65
C ALA A 299 -4.47 -20.67 11.01
N TYR A 300 -3.87 -20.53 9.83
CA TYR A 300 -3.10 -21.60 9.19
C TYR A 300 -1.75 -21.89 9.85
N ASP A 301 -1.12 -20.90 10.47
CA ASP A 301 0.10 -21.12 11.27
C ASP A 301 -0.21 -21.80 12.60
N ASP A 302 -1.32 -21.44 13.25
CA ASP A 302 -1.83 -22.09 14.46
C ASP A 302 -2.27 -23.55 14.16
N LEU A 303 -2.90 -23.81 13.00
CA LEU A 303 -3.18 -25.17 12.49
C LEU A 303 -1.90 -25.97 12.26
N LYS A 304 -0.95 -25.43 11.48
CA LYS A 304 0.37 -26.02 11.20
C LYS A 304 1.08 -26.44 12.50
N ALA A 305 1.08 -25.57 13.51
CA ALA A 305 1.70 -25.81 14.80
C ALA A 305 0.98 -26.92 15.58
N THR A 306 -0.35 -26.84 15.70
CA THR A 306 -1.18 -27.83 16.41
C THR A 306 -1.04 -29.23 15.81
N THR A 307 -1.16 -29.36 14.49
CA THR A 307 -0.97 -30.63 13.77
C THR A 307 0.45 -31.16 13.95
N GLY A 308 1.47 -30.30 13.92
CA GLY A 308 2.86 -30.70 14.17
C GLY A 308 3.07 -31.26 15.59
N GLN A 309 2.52 -30.60 16.61
CA GLN A 309 2.58 -31.07 18.00
C GLN A 309 1.82 -32.39 18.21
N LEU A 310 0.65 -32.55 17.58
CA LEU A 310 -0.15 -33.77 17.62
C LEU A 310 0.65 -34.97 17.10
N GLY A 311 1.24 -34.84 15.91
CA GLY A 311 2.07 -35.90 15.32
C GLY A 311 3.30 -36.24 16.18
N MET A 312 4.00 -35.24 16.72
CA MET A 312 5.12 -35.47 17.64
C MET A 312 4.68 -36.17 18.95
N THR A 313 3.45 -35.95 19.39
CA THR A 313 2.89 -36.62 20.59
C THR A 313 2.56 -38.08 20.29
N PHE A 314 1.97 -38.39 19.13
CA PHE A 314 1.75 -39.78 18.71
C PHE A 314 3.06 -40.54 18.45
N ILE A 315 4.14 -39.91 17.96
CA ILE A 315 5.48 -40.55 17.91
C ILE A 315 5.95 -40.97 19.31
N LYS A 316 5.79 -40.11 20.33
CA LYS A 316 6.17 -40.44 21.71
C LYS A 316 5.34 -41.60 22.26
N LEU A 317 4.04 -41.61 21.98
CA LEU A 317 3.13 -42.68 22.41
C LEU A 317 3.46 -44.03 21.73
N ALA A 318 3.70 -44.02 20.40
CA ALA A 318 4.17 -45.19 19.65
C ALA A 318 5.51 -45.73 20.17
N LYS A 319 6.45 -44.83 20.52
CA LYS A 319 7.71 -45.22 21.14
C LYS A 319 7.49 -45.88 22.51
N PHE A 320 6.65 -45.31 23.36
CA PHE A 320 6.32 -45.86 24.68
C PHE A 320 5.67 -47.25 24.58
N GLU A 321 4.68 -47.45 23.70
CA GLU A 321 4.07 -48.77 23.49
C GLU A 321 5.09 -49.81 22.99
N LYS A 322 6.06 -49.40 22.16
CA LYS A 322 7.14 -50.26 21.67
C LYS A 322 8.17 -50.61 22.76
N GLU A 323 8.38 -49.74 23.74
CA GLU A 323 9.27 -49.99 24.89
C GLU A 323 8.60 -50.88 25.95
N GLN A 324 7.27 -50.94 25.99
CA GLN A 324 6.47 -51.82 26.86
C GLN A 324 5.90 -53.07 26.14
N ASP A 325 6.52 -53.51 25.05
CA ASP A 325 5.98 -54.51 24.12
C ASP A 325 5.90 -55.93 24.73
N THR A 326 4.74 -56.24 25.33
CA THR A 326 4.44 -57.55 25.95
C THR A 326 3.70 -58.51 25.03
N CYS A 327 3.08 -58.03 23.93
CA CYS A 327 2.33 -58.88 23.01
C CYS A 327 2.22 -58.33 21.58
N ASN A 328 2.07 -59.24 20.60
CA ASN A 328 2.08 -58.90 19.17
C ASN A 328 1.00 -57.88 18.72
N SER A 329 -0.08 -57.66 19.49
CA SER A 329 -1.08 -56.63 19.19
C SER A 329 -0.64 -55.23 19.60
N GLN A 330 0.14 -55.08 20.69
CA GLN A 330 0.77 -53.81 21.07
C GLN A 330 1.77 -53.37 20.00
N ARG A 331 2.66 -54.27 19.56
CA ARG A 331 3.61 -53.98 18.47
C ARG A 331 2.95 -53.49 17.19
N LYS A 332 1.82 -54.09 16.78
CA LYS A 332 1.06 -53.65 15.59
C LYS A 332 0.50 -52.24 15.79
N ARG A 333 -0.23 -52.00 16.88
CA ARG A 333 -0.80 -50.69 17.20
C ARG A 333 0.28 -49.59 17.29
N ALA A 334 1.44 -49.89 17.85
CA ALA A 334 2.57 -48.96 17.90
C ALA A 334 3.10 -48.58 16.50
N VAL A 335 3.11 -49.52 15.55
CA VAL A 335 3.47 -49.24 14.14
C VAL A 335 2.39 -48.40 13.47
N ASP A 336 1.12 -48.79 13.60
CA ASP A 336 -0.01 -48.08 12.97
C ASP A 336 -0.13 -46.64 13.50
N MET A 337 0.09 -46.46 14.81
CA MET A 337 0.17 -45.15 15.47
C MET A 337 1.38 -44.33 15.01
N SER A 338 2.52 -44.97 14.72
CA SER A 338 3.66 -44.28 14.11
C SER A 338 3.38 -43.86 12.66
N ASN A 339 2.61 -44.64 11.89
CA ASN A 339 2.23 -44.28 10.53
C ASN A 339 1.25 -43.10 10.52
N PHE A 340 0.23 -43.13 11.38
CA PHE A 340 -0.66 -42.00 11.63
C PHE A 340 0.12 -40.73 12.03
N ALA A 341 1.05 -40.86 12.98
CA ALA A 341 1.89 -39.74 13.42
C ALA A 341 2.73 -39.13 12.28
N ASN A 342 3.31 -39.98 11.43
CA ASN A 342 4.07 -39.55 10.26
C ASN A 342 3.18 -38.83 9.23
N ALA A 343 1.96 -39.32 8.98
CA ALA A 343 0.99 -38.68 8.10
C ALA A 343 0.59 -37.28 8.62
N VAL A 344 0.31 -37.16 9.92
CA VAL A 344 0.01 -35.90 10.61
C VAL A 344 1.19 -34.91 10.53
N ILE A 345 2.43 -35.36 10.69
CA ILE A 345 3.62 -34.50 10.48
C ILE A 345 3.75 -34.08 9.02
N ASN A 346 3.41 -34.95 8.07
CA ASN A 346 3.49 -34.65 6.64
C ASN A 346 2.41 -33.63 6.20
N MET A 347 1.22 -33.70 6.82
CA MET A 347 0.17 -32.67 6.76
C MET A 347 0.70 -31.32 7.22
N SER A 348 1.28 -31.23 8.44
CA SER A 348 1.88 -29.99 8.97
C SER A 348 2.97 -29.41 8.05
N ARG A 349 3.88 -30.25 7.52
CA ARG A 349 4.90 -29.81 6.54
C ARG A 349 4.31 -29.32 5.23
N SER A 350 3.18 -29.86 4.80
CA SER A 350 2.49 -29.47 3.57
C SER A 350 1.73 -28.15 3.78
N GLN A 351 1.11 -27.93 4.95
CA GLN A 351 0.54 -26.64 5.35
C GLN A 351 1.61 -25.54 5.32
N THR A 352 2.83 -25.81 5.80
CA THR A 352 3.94 -24.83 5.70
C THR A 352 4.19 -24.37 4.26
N LYS A 353 4.17 -25.28 3.30
CA LYS A 353 4.35 -24.97 1.87
C LYS A 353 3.16 -24.21 1.29
N LEU A 354 1.94 -24.54 1.74
CA LEU A 354 0.74 -23.82 1.33
C LEU A 354 0.76 -22.37 1.85
N ASN A 355 1.05 -22.15 3.14
CA ASN A 355 1.07 -20.82 3.76
C ASN A 355 2.00 -19.86 2.99
N ALA A 356 3.22 -20.30 2.68
CA ALA A 356 4.18 -19.50 1.92
C ALA A 356 3.69 -19.12 0.51
N LYS A 357 2.90 -19.98 -0.16
CA LYS A 357 2.28 -19.66 -1.45
C LYS A 357 1.07 -18.74 -1.31
N ILE A 358 0.28 -18.90 -0.25
CA ILE A 358 -0.88 -18.05 0.04
C ILE A 358 -0.40 -16.63 0.36
N GLU A 359 0.68 -16.48 1.13
CA GLU A 359 1.34 -15.20 1.40
C GLU A 359 1.77 -14.50 0.09
N ILE A 360 2.39 -15.23 -0.84
CA ILE A 360 2.74 -14.69 -2.17
C ILE A 360 1.51 -14.21 -2.95
N HIS A 361 0.45 -15.01 -3.03
CA HIS A 361 -0.73 -14.63 -3.82
C HIS A 361 -1.53 -13.50 -3.15
N LEU A 362 -1.88 -13.63 -1.88
CA LEU A 362 -2.65 -12.62 -1.15
C LEU A 362 -1.81 -11.36 -0.85
N GLY A 363 -0.48 -11.44 -0.97
CA GLY A 363 0.44 -10.30 -1.02
C GLY A 363 0.01 -9.21 -2.00
N THR A 364 -0.62 -9.59 -3.12
CA THR A 364 -1.19 -8.67 -4.13
C THR A 364 -2.16 -7.63 -3.53
N ILE A 365 -2.88 -7.95 -2.45
CA ILE A 365 -3.77 -7.00 -1.76
C ILE A 365 -2.98 -5.83 -1.15
N TYR A 366 -1.83 -6.13 -0.54
CA TYR A 366 -0.93 -5.11 0.01
C TYR A 366 -0.28 -4.27 -1.09
N GLU A 367 0.05 -4.87 -2.24
CA GLU A 367 0.60 -4.13 -3.38
C GLU A 367 -0.41 -3.12 -3.96
N TYR A 368 -1.69 -3.48 -4.05
CA TYR A 368 -2.75 -2.53 -4.40
C TYR A 368 -2.96 -1.47 -3.30
N LEU A 369 -2.87 -1.84 -2.02
CA LEU A 369 -2.99 -0.89 -0.91
C LEU A 369 -1.83 0.13 -0.89
N GLU A 370 -0.59 -0.30 -1.15
CA GLU A 370 0.55 0.60 -1.39
C GLU A 370 0.26 1.54 -2.59
N THR A 371 -0.32 1.01 -3.66
CA THR A 371 -0.62 1.75 -4.90
C THR A 371 -1.74 2.78 -4.72
N MET A 372 -2.69 2.57 -3.80
CA MET A 372 -3.70 3.59 -3.46
C MET A 372 -3.09 4.91 -2.94
N THR A 373 -1.87 4.89 -2.39
CA THR A 373 -1.15 6.13 -2.05
C THR A 373 -0.80 6.95 -3.30
N SER A 374 -0.42 6.29 -4.40
CA SER A 374 -0.18 6.93 -5.69
C SER A 374 -1.47 7.50 -6.31
N VAL A 375 -2.59 6.78 -6.18
CA VAL A 375 -3.92 7.25 -6.60
C VAL A 375 -4.32 8.54 -5.87
N ARG A 376 -4.21 8.55 -4.53
CA ARG A 376 -4.52 9.72 -3.69
C ARG A 376 -3.64 10.93 -4.01
N ASN A 377 -2.35 10.72 -4.28
CA ASN A 377 -1.45 11.78 -4.70
C ASN A 377 -1.89 12.40 -6.04
N ALA A 378 -2.21 11.57 -7.03
CA ALA A 378 -2.66 12.02 -8.35
C ALA A 378 -4.00 12.79 -8.30
N PHE A 379 -4.92 12.43 -7.40
CA PHE A 379 -6.16 13.17 -7.18
C PHE A 379 -5.93 14.47 -6.40
N THR A 380 -4.93 14.49 -5.50
CA THR A 380 -4.49 15.70 -4.80
C THR A 380 -3.84 16.68 -5.78
N ASP A 381 -3.10 16.21 -6.77
CA ASP A 381 -2.57 17.04 -7.86
C ASP A 381 -3.68 17.78 -8.63
N ARG A 382 -4.74 17.05 -9.01
CA ARG A 382 -5.90 17.62 -9.72
C ARG A 382 -6.63 18.66 -8.87
N ALA A 383 -6.87 18.35 -7.60
CA ALA A 383 -7.50 19.29 -6.66
C ALA A 383 -6.65 20.57 -6.46
N ASN A 384 -5.33 20.43 -6.32
CA ASN A 384 -4.41 21.57 -6.19
C ASN A 384 -4.33 22.41 -7.48
N ALA A 385 -4.38 21.78 -8.66
CA ALA A 385 -4.39 22.48 -9.94
C ALA A 385 -5.69 23.26 -10.14
N LEU A 386 -6.86 22.67 -9.81
CA LEU A 386 -8.14 23.38 -9.81
C LEU A 386 -8.11 24.59 -8.84
N LEU A 387 -7.62 24.39 -7.62
CA LEU A 387 -7.50 25.45 -6.62
C LEU A 387 -6.60 26.60 -7.11
N ARG A 388 -5.53 26.30 -7.85
CA ARG A 388 -4.65 27.31 -8.48
C ARG A 388 -5.42 28.17 -9.50
N VAL A 389 -6.23 27.55 -10.35
CA VAL A 389 -7.06 28.28 -11.34
C VAL A 389 -8.14 29.11 -10.66
N GLN A 390 -8.78 28.59 -9.60
CA GLN A 390 -9.74 29.32 -8.78
C GLN A 390 -9.12 30.54 -8.09
N SER A 391 -7.92 30.40 -7.50
CA SER A 391 -7.18 31.50 -6.85
C SER A 391 -6.90 32.63 -7.85
N LEU A 392 -6.28 32.31 -8.99
CA LEU A 392 -5.94 33.30 -10.02
C LEU A 392 -7.19 33.97 -10.62
N SER A 393 -8.32 33.27 -10.66
CA SER A 393 -9.61 33.85 -11.05
C SER A 393 -10.14 34.88 -10.04
N GLY A 394 -9.95 34.62 -8.74
CA GLY A 394 -10.26 35.57 -7.68
C GLY A 394 -9.35 36.79 -7.70
N ASP A 395 -8.04 36.59 -7.89
CA ASP A 395 -7.05 37.66 -7.99
C ASP A 395 -7.34 38.58 -9.20
N LEU A 396 -7.63 38.01 -10.38
CA LEU A 396 -8.07 38.76 -11.56
C LEU A 396 -9.33 39.59 -11.30
N PHE A 397 -10.34 39.00 -10.65
CA PHE A 397 -11.58 39.70 -10.32
C PHE A 397 -11.32 40.93 -9.42
N LEU A 398 -10.45 40.79 -8.41
CA LEU A 398 -10.04 41.89 -7.54
C LEU A 398 -9.28 42.98 -8.31
N LEU A 399 -8.33 42.60 -9.15
CA LEU A 399 -7.54 43.52 -9.97
C LEU A 399 -8.41 44.30 -10.97
N HIS A 400 -9.31 43.63 -11.70
CA HIS A 400 -10.28 44.29 -12.59
C HIS A 400 -11.20 45.26 -11.82
N THR A 401 -11.68 44.85 -10.65
CA THR A 401 -12.53 45.71 -9.80
C THR A 401 -11.76 46.95 -9.31
N GLN A 402 -10.48 46.79 -8.96
CA GLN A 402 -9.60 47.89 -8.56
C GLN A 402 -9.32 48.85 -9.73
N ALA A 403 -9.05 48.31 -10.93
CA ALA A 403 -8.86 49.10 -12.14
C ALA A 403 -10.11 49.92 -12.48
N ALA A 404 -11.29 49.28 -12.56
CA ALA A 404 -12.56 49.96 -12.84
C ALA A 404 -12.92 51.02 -11.78
N LYS A 405 -12.61 50.77 -10.49
CA LYS A 405 -12.77 51.75 -9.42
C LYS A 405 -11.83 52.95 -9.57
N LEU A 406 -10.59 52.73 -10.02
CA LEU A 406 -9.67 53.84 -10.31
C LEU A 406 -10.05 54.59 -11.59
N GLU A 407 -10.59 53.91 -12.60
CA GLU A 407 -11.07 54.50 -13.85
C GLU A 407 -12.36 55.35 -13.67
N SER A 408 -13.19 55.06 -12.68
CA SER A 408 -14.47 55.77 -12.45
C SER A 408 -14.39 57.01 -11.54
N VAL A 409 -13.32 57.19 -10.76
CA VAL A 409 -13.10 58.42 -9.96
C VAL A 409 -12.72 59.58 -10.90
N SER A 410 -13.03 60.84 -10.56
CA SER A 410 -12.54 62.02 -11.30
C SER A 410 -11.41 62.72 -10.53
N SER A 411 -10.30 63.02 -11.18
CA SER A 411 -9.13 63.69 -10.57
C SER A 411 -9.23 65.21 -10.71
N ARG A 412 -9.01 65.95 -9.62
CA ARG A 412 -9.00 67.43 -9.63
C ARG A 412 -7.59 67.97 -9.82
N GLY A 413 -7.06 67.83 -11.03
CA GLY A 413 -5.81 68.49 -11.46
C GLY A 413 -4.88 67.62 -12.29
N MET A 414 -4.23 68.23 -13.28
CA MET A 414 -3.45 67.57 -14.32
C MET A 414 -2.30 66.67 -13.80
N GLY A 415 -1.71 66.99 -12.66
CA GLY A 415 -0.68 66.15 -12.01
C GLY A 415 -1.25 64.88 -11.36
N GLN A 416 -2.41 64.98 -10.69
CA GLN A 416 -3.10 63.82 -10.10
C GLN A 416 -3.66 62.90 -11.19
N GLU A 417 -4.19 63.50 -12.27
CA GLU A 417 -4.63 62.81 -13.48
C GLU A 417 -3.52 61.88 -14.02
N ARG A 418 -2.31 62.43 -14.23
CA ARG A 418 -1.16 61.68 -14.78
C ARG A 418 -0.71 60.52 -13.88
N LEU A 419 -0.64 60.72 -12.56
CA LEU A 419 -0.29 59.67 -11.60
C LEU A 419 -1.35 58.55 -11.57
N ARG A 420 -2.63 58.91 -11.69
CA ARG A 420 -3.74 57.96 -11.76
C ARG A 420 -3.71 57.15 -13.07
N TYR A 421 -3.40 57.76 -14.21
CA TYR A 421 -3.18 57.02 -15.46
C TYR A 421 -2.01 56.04 -15.34
N GLN A 422 -0.87 56.45 -14.78
CA GLN A 422 0.26 55.54 -14.54
C GLN A 422 -0.15 54.32 -13.70
N LYS A 423 -0.87 54.53 -12.60
CA LYS A 423 -1.35 53.45 -11.73
C LYS A 423 -2.38 52.52 -12.40
N ILE A 424 -3.19 53.05 -13.33
CA ILE A 424 -4.10 52.23 -14.14
C ILE A 424 -3.33 51.35 -15.13
N GLU A 425 -2.29 51.88 -15.79
CA GLU A 425 -1.46 51.09 -16.69
C GLU A 425 -0.63 50.02 -15.94
N GLU A 426 -0.09 50.34 -14.75
CA GLU A 426 0.53 49.36 -13.85
C GLU A 426 -0.43 48.22 -13.46
N LEU A 427 -1.70 48.55 -13.18
CA LEU A 427 -2.73 47.56 -12.88
C LEU A 427 -3.11 46.73 -14.11
N LYS A 428 -3.24 47.33 -15.30
CA LYS A 428 -3.50 46.60 -16.56
C LYS A 428 -2.39 45.60 -16.89
N GLU A 429 -1.14 46.00 -16.71
CA GLU A 429 0.00 45.10 -16.90
C GLU A 429 0.02 43.97 -15.84
N THR A 430 -0.43 44.25 -14.62
CA THR A 430 -0.58 43.23 -13.57
C THR A 430 -1.74 42.27 -13.87
N ILE A 431 -2.88 42.78 -14.36
CA ILE A 431 -4.02 41.99 -14.85
C ILE A 431 -3.53 41.06 -15.95
N ARG A 432 -2.84 41.58 -16.97
CA ARG A 432 -2.32 40.81 -18.10
C ARG A 432 -1.44 39.64 -17.65
N LYS A 433 -0.46 39.89 -16.79
CA LYS A 433 0.41 38.85 -16.21
C LYS A 433 -0.37 37.80 -15.42
N THR A 434 -1.42 38.21 -14.72
CA THR A 434 -2.27 37.29 -13.94
C THR A 434 -3.20 36.48 -14.85
N GLU A 435 -3.62 37.05 -15.99
CA GLU A 435 -4.43 36.39 -17.02
C GLU A 435 -3.60 35.36 -17.79
N ASP A 436 -2.39 35.71 -18.19
CA ASP A 436 -1.40 34.78 -18.76
C ASP A 436 -1.10 33.63 -17.77
N ALA A 437 -0.91 33.95 -16.48
CA ALA A 437 -0.70 32.95 -15.43
C ALA A 437 -1.93 32.04 -15.21
N LYS A 438 -3.16 32.59 -15.28
CA LYS A 438 -4.40 31.80 -15.25
C LYS A 438 -4.49 30.88 -16.48
N GLY A 439 -4.16 31.38 -17.67
CA GLY A 439 -4.13 30.58 -18.89
C GLY A 439 -3.22 29.35 -18.76
N ASN A 440 -1.98 29.58 -18.29
CA ASN A 440 -1.02 28.50 -18.03
C ASN A 440 -1.50 27.52 -16.95
N ALA A 441 -2.05 28.02 -15.83
CA ALA A 441 -2.60 27.16 -14.77
C ALA A 441 -3.79 26.31 -15.25
N ARG A 442 -4.60 26.84 -16.18
CA ARG A 442 -5.72 26.10 -16.78
C ARG A 442 -5.24 25.02 -17.73
N GLN A 443 -4.20 25.27 -18.53
CA GLN A 443 -3.56 24.25 -19.37
C GLN A 443 -2.96 23.12 -18.51
N GLU A 444 -2.27 23.47 -17.41
CA GLU A 444 -1.75 22.50 -16.43
C GLU A 444 -2.88 21.66 -15.81
N TYR A 445 -4.01 22.28 -15.45
CA TYR A 445 -5.17 21.56 -14.93
C TYR A 445 -5.76 20.59 -15.95
N GLU A 446 -5.99 21.01 -17.20
CA GLU A 446 -6.52 20.12 -18.26
C GLU A 446 -5.60 18.92 -18.54
N LEU A 447 -4.28 19.12 -18.59
CA LEU A 447 -3.32 18.03 -18.72
C LEU A 447 -3.38 17.05 -17.54
N ILE A 448 -3.53 17.55 -16.31
CA ILE A 448 -3.70 16.69 -15.12
C ILE A 448 -5.04 15.95 -15.14
N LYS A 449 -6.12 16.54 -15.68
CA LYS A 449 -7.42 15.87 -15.85
C LYS A 449 -7.32 14.69 -16.81
N GLU A 450 -6.67 14.89 -17.96
CA GLU A 450 -6.42 13.85 -18.97
C GLU A 450 -5.55 12.73 -18.39
N ASN A 451 -4.41 13.08 -17.76
CA ASN A 451 -3.54 12.13 -17.08
C ASN A 451 -4.31 11.27 -16.05
N ASN A 452 -5.07 11.90 -15.15
CA ASN A 452 -5.92 11.19 -14.17
C ASN A 452 -6.88 10.20 -14.85
N MET A 453 -7.56 10.60 -15.92
CA MET A 453 -8.57 9.74 -16.55
C MET A 453 -7.94 8.54 -17.28
N ASN A 454 -6.87 8.79 -18.05
CA ASN A 454 -6.11 7.74 -18.73
C ASN A 454 -5.54 6.73 -17.72
N GLU A 455 -5.05 7.23 -16.58
CA GLU A 455 -4.47 6.43 -15.52
C GLU A 455 -5.51 5.61 -14.75
N ILE A 456 -6.69 6.17 -14.48
CA ILE A 456 -7.85 5.43 -13.93
C ILE A 456 -8.22 4.26 -14.85
N ILE A 457 -8.24 4.46 -16.17
CA ILE A 457 -8.56 3.41 -17.14
C ILE A 457 -7.48 2.32 -17.12
N ARG A 458 -6.19 2.70 -17.21
CA ARG A 458 -5.07 1.76 -17.13
C ARG A 458 -5.11 0.94 -15.84
N PHE A 459 -5.21 1.61 -14.70
CA PHE A 459 -5.23 0.96 -13.39
C PHE A 459 -6.42 0.01 -13.24
N ASN A 460 -7.60 0.33 -13.76
CA ASN A 460 -8.73 -0.60 -13.71
C ASN A 460 -8.53 -1.85 -14.59
N LYS A 461 -7.87 -1.74 -15.76
CA LYS A 461 -7.46 -2.89 -16.58
C LYS A 461 -6.47 -3.78 -15.82
N GLU A 462 -5.42 -3.18 -15.27
CA GLU A 462 -4.35 -3.84 -14.50
C GLU A 462 -4.89 -4.53 -13.24
N LYS A 463 -5.68 -3.80 -12.43
CA LYS A 463 -6.39 -4.29 -11.24
C LYS A 463 -7.25 -5.51 -11.54
N ARG A 464 -8.03 -5.48 -12.62
CA ARG A 464 -8.89 -6.61 -13.03
C ARG A 464 -8.05 -7.86 -13.30
N HIS A 465 -6.94 -7.72 -14.02
CA HIS A 465 -6.05 -8.83 -14.33
C HIS A 465 -5.35 -9.39 -13.08
N GLY A 466 -4.71 -8.54 -12.28
CA GLY A 466 -3.95 -8.97 -11.11
C GLY A 466 -4.80 -9.60 -10.01
N LEU A 467 -6.01 -9.08 -9.74
CA LEU A 467 -6.94 -9.71 -8.80
C LEU A 467 -7.41 -11.09 -9.28
N VAL A 468 -7.59 -11.29 -10.59
CA VAL A 468 -7.96 -12.59 -11.16
C VAL A 468 -6.81 -13.60 -11.06
N GLU A 469 -5.57 -13.21 -11.38
CA GLU A 469 -4.42 -14.11 -11.23
C GLU A 469 -4.08 -14.40 -9.77
N MET A 470 -4.25 -13.45 -8.85
CA MET A 470 -4.21 -13.67 -7.40
C MET A 470 -5.18 -14.79 -6.99
N LEU A 471 -6.47 -14.66 -7.34
CA LEU A 471 -7.49 -15.64 -6.96
C LEU A 471 -7.26 -17.01 -7.61
N LYS A 472 -6.88 -17.05 -8.89
CA LYS A 472 -6.48 -18.30 -9.57
C LYS A 472 -5.30 -18.97 -8.85
N GLY A 473 -4.27 -18.21 -8.47
CA GLY A 473 -3.11 -18.72 -7.74
C GLY A 473 -3.48 -19.27 -6.36
N PHE A 474 -4.29 -18.53 -5.60
CA PHE A 474 -4.82 -18.96 -4.30
C PHE A 474 -5.61 -20.28 -4.44
N VAL A 475 -6.62 -20.32 -5.30
CA VAL A 475 -7.49 -21.51 -5.47
C VAL A 475 -6.72 -22.72 -5.97
N ARG A 476 -5.84 -22.58 -6.97
CA ARG A 476 -5.03 -23.70 -7.49
C ARG A 476 -4.16 -24.34 -6.41
N ASN A 477 -3.59 -23.55 -5.50
CA ASN A 477 -2.77 -24.08 -4.41
C ASN A 477 -3.63 -24.73 -3.31
N GLN A 478 -4.81 -24.21 -3.01
CA GLN A 478 -5.76 -24.83 -2.08
C GLN A 478 -6.25 -26.19 -2.59
N VAL A 479 -6.59 -26.29 -3.88
CA VAL A 479 -6.98 -27.56 -4.53
C VAL A 479 -5.83 -28.57 -4.49
N SER A 480 -4.65 -28.19 -4.99
CA SER A 480 -3.47 -29.07 -5.00
C SER A 480 -3.05 -29.54 -3.61
N TYR A 481 -3.22 -28.70 -2.58
CA TYR A 481 -3.04 -29.10 -1.19
C TYR A 481 -4.10 -30.12 -0.75
N SER A 482 -5.38 -29.83 -0.99
CA SER A 482 -6.50 -30.69 -0.59
C SER A 482 -6.41 -32.09 -1.21
N GLU A 483 -6.05 -32.17 -2.50
CA GLU A 483 -5.78 -33.43 -3.21
C GLU A 483 -4.61 -34.21 -2.57
N HIS A 484 -3.50 -33.53 -2.27
CA HIS A 484 -2.32 -34.15 -1.65
C HIS A 484 -2.63 -34.70 -0.25
N ILE A 485 -3.37 -33.93 0.55
CA ILE A 485 -3.77 -34.31 1.91
C ILE A 485 -4.82 -35.43 1.90
N SER A 486 -5.77 -35.39 0.96
CA SER A 486 -6.71 -36.48 0.73
C SER A 486 -5.96 -37.80 0.46
N SER A 487 -4.98 -37.79 -0.44
CA SER A 487 -4.14 -38.97 -0.73
C SER A 487 -3.39 -39.51 0.50
N ILE A 488 -2.87 -38.62 1.36
CA ILE A 488 -2.25 -39.02 2.63
C ILE A 488 -3.25 -39.71 3.55
N TRP A 489 -4.46 -39.16 3.71
CA TRP A 489 -5.50 -39.75 4.57
C TRP A 489 -6.08 -41.05 4.02
N THR A 490 -6.27 -41.17 2.70
CA THR A 490 -6.66 -42.43 2.05
C THR A 490 -5.69 -43.54 2.39
N LYS A 491 -4.37 -43.27 2.28
CA LYS A 491 -3.34 -44.25 2.64
C LYS A 491 -3.39 -44.66 4.12
N VAL A 492 -3.60 -43.71 5.04
CA VAL A 492 -3.76 -44.02 6.47
C VAL A 492 -4.99 -44.89 6.73
N ALA A 493 -6.12 -44.60 6.04
CA ALA A 493 -7.33 -45.41 6.14
C ALA A 493 -7.12 -46.83 5.60
N GLU A 494 -6.44 -46.98 4.46
CA GLU A 494 -6.07 -48.28 3.88
C GLU A 494 -5.21 -49.11 4.83
N GLU A 495 -4.15 -48.52 5.39
CA GLU A 495 -3.25 -49.18 6.35
C GLU A 495 -3.96 -49.59 7.65
N THR A 496 -5.04 -48.91 8.03
CA THR A 496 -5.80 -49.17 9.26
C THR A 496 -7.09 -49.98 9.07
N THR A 497 -7.39 -50.46 7.86
CA THR A 497 -8.54 -51.33 7.55
C THR A 497 -8.63 -52.59 8.42
N GLY A 498 -7.51 -53.06 8.99
CA GLY A 498 -7.51 -54.17 9.95
C GLY A 498 -8.34 -53.93 11.22
N TYR A 499 -8.68 -52.67 11.53
CA TYR A 499 -9.51 -52.30 12.67
C TYR A 499 -11.02 -52.22 12.36
N THR A 500 -11.43 -52.06 11.10
CA THR A 500 -12.86 -51.95 10.74
C THR A 500 -13.54 -53.32 10.63
N GLY A 501 -12.78 -54.40 10.46
CA GLY A 501 -13.27 -55.77 10.30
C GLY A 501 -13.08 -56.66 11.52
N LYS A 502 -13.73 -56.37 12.66
CA LYS A 502 -13.94 -57.32 13.77
C LYS A 502 -15.03 -56.91 14.77
N GLY A 503 -16.26 -56.82 14.24
CA GLY A 503 -17.50 -56.74 15.01
C GLY A 503 -18.35 -58.01 14.85
N SER A 504 -17.79 -59.17 15.16
CA SER A 504 -18.51 -60.44 15.43
C SER A 504 -17.59 -61.46 16.09
#